data_AF-A0A4R6CPY5-F1
#
_entry.id   AF-A0A4R6CPY5-F1
#
_cell.length_a   1.000
_cell.length_b   1.000
_cell.length_c   1.000
_cell.angle_alpha   90.00
_cell.angle_beta   90.00
_cell.angle_gamma   90.00
#
_symmetry.space_group_name_H-M   'P 1'
#
loop_
_entity.id
_entity.type
_entity.pdbx_description
1 polymer ?
#
loop_
_entity_poly.entity_id
_entity_poly.type
_entity_poly.pdbx_seq_one_letter_code
_entity_poly.pdbx_strand_id
1 'polypeptide(L)'
;MNNQRFILGDYFQQPPVYYHATFDHLSHYLKNDRYQAVILLLNLYLVDAKDHEIEFHRTDTPHDAKDKTWVADHIWLDVNHSFFKSIPQELLYGDEIYFKADVEQYPISREDVLRKRNFIWSKTQELNNSIFQNWRAMRKRYKGEQYSIKLASIKAQIKANNAIASQQQKKIKLVDYGLTGIRDIHVAKYLLVVQYKTFHRIHYNLRKLKINDYSKWLSRRTIQYKALKQNKK
;
A
#
# COMPACT_ATOMS: atom_id res chain seq x y z
N MET A 1 -3.51 -1.86 -11.17
CA MET A 1 -2.90 -2.94 -10.35
C MET A 1 -2.70 -2.35 -8.96
N ASN A 2 -3.36 -2.91 -7.93
CA ASN A 2 -3.37 -2.38 -6.55
C ASN A 2 -3.35 -3.53 -5.51
N ASN A 3 -2.92 -4.71 -5.94
CA ASN A 3 -2.92 -5.94 -5.14
C ASN A 3 -1.57 -6.15 -4.44
N GLN A 4 -0.72 -5.13 -4.34
CA GLN A 4 0.67 -5.41 -3.95
C GLN A 4 0.93 -5.27 -2.45
N ARG A 5 -0.11 -5.00 -1.63
CA ARG A 5 -0.01 -4.90 -0.16
C ARG A 5 -1.14 -5.61 0.59
N PHE A 6 -2.03 -6.33 -0.10
CA PHE A 6 -3.20 -6.93 0.57
C PHE A 6 -2.80 -8.03 1.57
N ILE A 7 -1.64 -8.65 1.39
CA ILE A 7 -1.12 -9.72 2.25
C ILE A 7 -0.76 -9.17 3.63
N LEU A 8 -0.26 -7.94 3.73
CA LEU A 8 -0.07 -7.26 5.02
C LEU A 8 -1.37 -7.24 5.84
N GLY A 9 -2.53 -7.17 5.18
CA GLY A 9 -3.83 -7.22 5.82
C GLY A 9 -4.11 -8.50 6.61
N ASP A 10 -3.45 -9.61 6.32
CA ASP A 10 -3.58 -10.83 7.14
C ASP A 10 -2.95 -10.67 8.51
N TYR A 11 -1.90 -9.85 8.60
CA TYR A 11 -1.13 -9.57 9.81
C TYR A 11 -1.67 -8.34 10.57
N PHE A 12 -2.75 -7.72 10.09
CA PHE A 12 -3.41 -6.63 10.81
C PHE A 12 -3.97 -7.13 12.15
N GLN A 13 -3.74 -6.38 13.23
CA GLN A 13 -4.10 -6.74 14.61
C GLN A 13 -3.37 -7.99 15.18
N GLN A 14 -2.35 -8.49 14.50
CA GLN A 14 -1.45 -9.52 15.04
C GLN A 14 -0.27 -8.88 15.79
N PRO A 15 0.43 -9.65 16.65
CA PRO A 15 1.69 -9.20 17.24
C PRO A 15 2.73 -8.84 16.17
N PRO A 16 3.64 -7.90 16.45
CA PRO A 16 4.65 -7.46 15.48
C PRO A 16 5.60 -8.58 15.07
N VAL A 17 5.81 -8.68 13.76
CA VAL A 17 6.65 -9.69 13.12
C VAL A 17 7.85 -9.03 12.45
N TYR A 18 8.82 -9.85 12.05
CA TYR A 18 10.00 -9.36 11.34
C TYR A 18 9.77 -9.36 9.83
N TYR A 19 10.28 -8.32 9.19
CA TYR A 19 10.26 -8.13 7.75
C TYR A 19 11.68 -7.90 7.26
N HIS A 20 12.03 -8.51 6.14
CA HIS A 20 13.21 -8.16 5.35
C HIS A 20 12.78 -7.28 4.19
N ALA A 21 13.55 -6.24 3.88
CA ALA A 21 13.26 -5.39 2.74
C ALA A 21 14.53 -4.79 2.11
N THR A 22 14.42 -4.46 0.83
CA THR A 22 15.44 -3.72 0.09
C THR A 22 15.20 -2.22 0.23
N PHE A 23 16.21 -1.47 0.64
CA PHE A 23 16.18 -0.02 0.72
C PHE A 23 16.25 0.60 -0.69
N ASP A 24 15.30 1.49 -0.99
CA ASP A 24 15.30 2.25 -2.24
C ASP A 24 15.90 3.65 -2.04
N HIS A 25 15.23 4.53 -1.30
CA HIS A 25 15.72 5.87 -0.99
C HIS A 25 15.02 6.48 0.23
N LEU A 26 15.58 7.59 0.72
CA LEU A 26 14.94 8.48 1.66
C LEU A 26 14.16 9.56 0.90
N SER A 27 12.97 9.90 1.39
CA SER A 27 12.20 11.07 0.98
C SER A 27 11.73 11.83 2.21
N HIS A 28 10.93 12.87 2.00
CA HIS A 28 10.32 13.65 3.08
C HIS A 28 9.00 14.25 2.61
N TYR A 29 8.13 14.53 3.58
CA TYR A 29 6.93 15.35 3.37
C TYR A 29 6.79 16.38 4.49
N LEU A 30 6.02 17.43 4.24
CA LEU A 30 5.75 18.46 5.24
C LEU A 30 4.60 18.00 6.15
N LYS A 31 4.87 17.92 7.46
CA LYS A 31 3.89 17.57 8.50
C LYS A 31 4.00 18.62 9.61
N ASN A 32 2.95 19.41 9.79
CA ASN A 32 2.90 20.48 10.80
C ASN A 32 4.15 21.40 10.74
N ASP A 33 4.44 21.95 9.57
CA ASP A 33 5.59 22.84 9.29
C ASP A 33 6.99 22.24 9.56
N ARG A 34 7.07 20.91 9.70
CA ARG A 34 8.33 20.16 9.85
C ARG A 34 8.46 19.11 8.78
N TYR A 35 9.68 18.88 8.30
CA TYR A 35 9.93 17.81 7.34
C TYR A 35 9.99 16.47 8.07
N GLN A 36 8.99 15.61 7.83
CA GLN A 36 8.99 14.24 8.28
C GLN A 36 9.76 13.38 7.26
N ALA A 37 10.80 12.70 7.73
CA ALA A 37 11.56 11.78 6.89
C ALA A 37 10.77 10.48 6.69
N VAL A 38 10.81 9.96 5.47
CA VAL A 38 10.23 8.67 5.10
C VAL A 38 11.22 7.87 4.29
N ILE A 39 11.19 6.55 4.42
CA ILE A 39 11.94 5.64 3.56
C ILE A 39 10.98 4.92 2.63
N LEU A 40 11.42 4.68 1.40
CA LEU A 40 10.82 3.69 0.52
C LEU A 40 11.61 2.39 0.65
N LEU A 41 10.90 1.33 1.04
CA LEU A 41 11.43 -0.03 1.02
C LEU A 41 10.70 -0.83 -0.06
N LEU A 42 11.41 -1.75 -0.70
CA LEU A 42 10.93 -2.64 -1.74
C LEU A 42 11.07 -4.08 -1.31
N ASN A 43 10.31 -4.96 -1.95
CA ASN A 43 10.39 -6.42 -1.80
C ASN A 43 10.38 -6.83 -0.32
N LEU A 44 9.23 -6.65 0.33
CA LEU A 44 9.07 -7.02 1.73
C LEU A 44 8.81 -8.51 1.82
N TYR A 45 9.62 -9.22 2.58
CA TYR A 45 9.48 -10.64 2.88
C TYR A 45 9.23 -10.84 4.38
N LEU A 46 8.48 -11.88 4.74
CA LEU A 46 8.35 -12.28 6.13
C LEU A 46 9.61 -13.05 6.55
N VAL A 47 10.20 -12.69 7.68
CA VAL A 47 11.40 -13.38 8.19
C VAL A 47 11.30 -13.64 9.69
N ASP A 48 12.17 -14.51 10.20
CA ASP A 48 12.38 -14.70 11.64
C ASP A 48 13.32 -13.62 12.22
N ALA A 49 13.57 -13.68 13.53
CA ALA A 49 14.47 -12.74 14.21
C ALA A 49 15.96 -12.87 13.79
N LYS A 50 16.30 -13.87 12.97
CA LYS A 50 17.65 -14.14 12.44
C LYS A 50 17.74 -13.88 10.94
N ASP A 51 16.73 -13.25 10.34
CA ASP A 51 16.64 -12.95 8.91
C ASP A 51 16.50 -14.19 8.00
N HIS A 52 15.93 -15.28 8.53
CA HIS A 52 15.54 -16.42 7.69
C HIS A 52 14.11 -16.24 7.20
N GLU A 53 13.90 -16.44 5.90
CA GLU A 53 12.58 -16.34 5.27
C GLU A 53 11.58 -17.32 5.89
N ILE A 54 10.39 -16.80 6.19
CA ILE A 54 9.25 -17.59 6.62
C ILE A 54 8.31 -17.67 5.42
N GLU A 55 8.28 -18.85 4.80
CA GLU A 55 7.29 -19.14 3.76
C GLU A 55 5.88 -19.14 4.34
N PHE A 56 4.94 -18.61 3.58
CA PHE A 56 3.52 -18.68 3.89
C PHE A 56 2.74 -19.06 2.63
N HIS A 57 1.77 -19.94 2.78
CA HIS A 57 0.98 -20.43 1.65
C HIS A 57 -0.32 -19.64 1.53
N ARG A 58 -0.34 -18.65 0.63
CA ARG A 58 -1.59 -18.19 0.00
C ARG A 58 -1.53 -18.46 -1.49
N THR A 59 -2.68 -18.80 -2.07
CA THR A 59 -2.81 -19.10 -3.49
C THR A 59 -2.69 -17.87 -4.39
N ASP A 60 -2.82 -16.67 -3.83
CA ASP A 60 -2.76 -15.39 -4.52
C ASP A 60 -1.46 -14.62 -4.26
N THR A 61 -0.46 -15.25 -3.61
CA THR A 61 0.79 -14.57 -3.31
C THR A 61 1.61 -14.35 -4.59
N PRO A 62 2.11 -13.14 -4.85
CA PRO A 62 3.02 -12.94 -5.95
C PRO A 62 4.45 -13.39 -5.55
N HIS A 63 5.26 -13.77 -6.53
CA HIS A 63 6.63 -14.23 -6.31
C HIS A 63 7.62 -13.30 -7.04
N ASP A 64 8.82 -13.17 -6.49
CA ASP A 64 9.92 -12.48 -7.18
C ASP A 64 10.60 -13.37 -8.23
N ALA A 65 11.63 -12.86 -8.91
CA ALA A 65 12.37 -13.60 -9.93
C ALA A 65 13.15 -14.82 -9.40
N LYS A 66 13.24 -14.98 -8.07
CA LYS A 66 13.91 -16.08 -7.36
C LYS A 66 12.90 -16.99 -6.64
N ASP A 67 11.63 -16.88 -6.98
CA ASP A 67 10.51 -17.61 -6.38
C ASP A 67 10.24 -17.28 -4.90
N LYS A 68 10.84 -16.20 -4.38
CA LYS A 68 10.59 -15.75 -3.00
C LYS A 68 9.25 -15.06 -2.89
N THR A 69 8.63 -15.24 -1.73
CA THR A 69 7.26 -14.87 -1.47
C THR A 69 7.21 -13.51 -0.77
N TRP A 70 6.94 -12.43 -1.52
CA TRP A 70 6.81 -11.09 -0.92
C TRP A 70 5.42 -10.84 -0.30
N VAL A 71 5.39 -10.22 0.88
CA VAL A 71 4.16 -9.73 1.52
C VAL A 71 3.75 -8.34 0.99
N ALA A 72 4.72 -7.58 0.49
CA ALA A 72 4.47 -6.33 -0.22
C ALA A 72 5.58 -6.01 -1.23
N ASP A 73 5.22 -5.42 -2.36
CA ASP A 73 6.19 -5.00 -3.37
C ASP A 73 6.98 -3.75 -2.95
N HIS A 74 6.32 -2.83 -2.25
CA HIS A 74 6.90 -1.61 -1.72
C HIS A 74 6.13 -1.08 -0.52
N ILE A 75 6.78 -0.30 0.34
CA ILE A 75 6.14 0.41 1.42
C ILE A 75 6.83 1.74 1.72
N TRP A 76 6.03 2.73 2.12
CA TRP A 76 6.52 3.97 2.69
C TRP A 76 6.45 3.90 4.20
N LEU A 77 7.53 4.29 4.86
CA LEU A 77 7.66 4.19 6.31
C LEU A 77 8.17 5.50 6.88
N ASP A 78 7.43 6.05 7.85
CA ASP A 78 7.89 7.18 8.67
C ASP A 78 9.11 6.72 9.50
N VAL A 79 10.23 7.42 9.35
CA VAL A 79 11.44 7.18 10.13
C VAL A 79 11.72 8.31 11.08
N ASN A 80 12.20 7.97 12.27
CA ASN A 80 12.44 8.91 13.35
C ASN A 80 13.89 8.82 13.84
N HIS A 81 14.21 9.59 14.87
CA HIS A 81 15.55 9.59 15.47
C HIS A 81 16.01 8.19 15.92
N SER A 82 15.11 7.32 16.36
CA SER A 82 15.46 5.94 16.76
C SER A 82 15.94 5.12 15.56
N PHE A 83 15.26 5.24 14.41
CA PHE A 83 15.68 4.58 13.17
C PHE A 83 17.12 4.93 12.80
N PHE A 84 17.42 6.23 12.71
CA PHE A 84 18.77 6.69 12.34
C PHE A 84 19.84 6.36 13.38
N LYS A 85 19.45 6.19 14.66
CA LYS A 85 20.37 5.76 15.73
C LYS A 85 20.69 4.27 15.64
N SER A 86 19.72 3.43 15.25
CA SER A 86 19.89 1.98 15.16
C SER A 86 20.75 1.55 13.96
N ILE A 87 20.82 2.37 12.92
CA ILE A 87 21.60 2.06 11.72
C ILE A 87 22.99 2.71 11.82
N PRO A 88 24.09 1.92 11.76
CA PRO A 88 25.43 2.45 11.99
C PRO A 88 25.92 3.34 10.85
N GLN A 89 25.50 3.10 9.61
CA GLN A 89 25.91 3.86 8.43
C GLN A 89 24.74 4.16 7.48
N GLU A 90 24.93 5.16 6.61
CA GLU A 90 23.97 5.52 5.59
C GLU A 90 23.57 4.32 4.73
N LEU A 91 22.26 4.06 4.63
CA LEU A 91 21.68 3.15 3.65
C LEU A 91 21.67 3.79 2.27
N LEU A 92 21.99 2.99 1.25
CA LEU A 92 22.05 3.37 -0.15
C LEU A 92 21.22 2.40 -0.99
N TYR A 93 20.80 2.87 -2.17
CA TYR A 93 19.92 2.10 -3.08
C TYR A 93 20.40 0.65 -3.29
N GLY A 94 19.52 -0.28 -2.91
CA GLY A 94 19.69 -1.73 -3.00
C GLY A 94 20.27 -2.40 -1.75
N ASP A 95 20.62 -1.65 -0.70
CA ASP A 95 20.96 -2.28 0.59
C ASP A 95 19.77 -3.04 1.17
N GLU A 96 20.04 -4.01 2.03
CA GLU A 96 19.03 -4.87 2.61
C GLU A 96 19.01 -4.68 4.13
N ILE A 97 17.80 -4.52 4.69
CA ILE A 97 17.57 -4.40 6.12
C ILE A 97 16.50 -5.38 6.55
N TYR A 98 16.56 -5.82 7.80
CA TYR A 98 15.43 -6.49 8.45
C TYR A 98 15.09 -5.79 9.76
N PHE A 99 13.81 -5.80 10.09
CA PHE A 99 13.27 -5.04 11.21
C PHE A 99 11.94 -5.63 11.67
N LYS A 100 11.56 -5.30 12.90
CA LYS A 100 10.26 -5.66 13.46
C LYS A 100 9.29 -4.48 13.33
N ALA A 101 8.07 -4.74 12.89
CA ALA A 101 7.05 -3.70 12.73
C ALA A 101 5.63 -4.20 12.97
N ASP A 102 4.74 -3.27 13.31
CA ASP A 102 3.30 -3.47 13.42
C ASP A 102 2.65 -3.21 12.04
N VAL A 103 1.60 -3.95 11.70
CA VAL A 103 0.75 -3.62 10.54
C VAL A 103 -0.30 -2.60 10.95
N GLU A 104 -0.34 -1.48 10.23
CA GLU A 104 -1.40 -0.49 10.36
C GLU A 104 -2.34 -0.50 9.16
N GLN A 105 -3.58 -0.08 9.39
CA GLN A 105 -4.58 0.10 8.35
C GLN A 105 -4.82 1.59 8.15
N TYR A 106 -4.77 2.05 6.91
CA TYR A 106 -5.14 3.42 6.56
C TYR A 106 -6.26 3.46 5.51
N PRO A 107 -7.15 4.46 5.58
CA PRO A 107 -8.23 4.60 4.61
C PRO A 107 -7.66 4.98 3.24
N ILE A 108 -8.11 4.30 2.19
CA ILE A 108 -7.82 4.67 0.81
C ILE A 108 -8.71 5.86 0.44
N SER A 109 -8.08 7.01 0.21
CA SER A 109 -8.71 8.20 -0.38
C SER A 109 -8.50 8.32 -1.89
N ARG A 110 -7.85 7.33 -2.53
CA ARG A 110 -7.53 7.36 -3.96
C ARG A 110 -8.78 7.49 -4.82
N GLU A 111 -8.77 8.53 -5.64
CA GLU A 111 -9.91 8.90 -6.48
C GLU A 111 -10.30 7.82 -7.49
N ASP A 112 -9.35 7.05 -8.03
CA ASP A 112 -9.64 5.99 -9.00
C ASP A 112 -10.40 4.81 -8.37
N VAL A 113 -10.09 4.45 -7.13
CA VAL A 113 -10.80 3.41 -6.36
C VAL A 113 -12.21 3.89 -6.03
N LEU A 114 -12.35 5.14 -5.58
CA LEU A 114 -13.65 5.76 -5.31
C LEU A 114 -14.50 5.84 -6.58
N ARG A 115 -13.92 6.24 -7.72
CA ARG A 115 -14.58 6.28 -9.03
C ARG A 115 -15.08 4.90 -9.45
N LYS A 116 -14.27 3.85 -9.31
CA LYS A 116 -14.70 2.46 -9.60
C LYS A 116 -15.89 2.03 -8.75
N ARG A 117 -15.85 2.33 -7.45
CA ARG A 117 -16.96 2.02 -6.52
C ARG A 117 -18.23 2.78 -6.89
N ASN A 118 -18.12 4.07 -7.22
CA ASN A 118 -19.26 4.90 -7.60
C ASN A 118 -19.83 4.50 -8.97
N PHE A 119 -18.99 4.06 -9.90
CA PHE A 119 -19.40 3.60 -11.22
C PHE A 119 -20.35 2.40 -11.16
N ILE A 120 -20.08 1.42 -10.28
CA ILE A 120 -20.98 0.26 -10.06
C ILE A 120 -22.39 0.73 -9.68
N TRP A 121 -22.47 1.69 -8.77
CA TRP A 121 -23.75 2.24 -8.33
C TRP A 121 -24.46 3.01 -9.44
N SER A 122 -23.73 3.90 -10.14
CA SER A 122 -24.27 4.67 -11.27
C SER A 122 -24.90 3.75 -12.33
N LYS A 123 -24.19 2.68 -12.71
CA LYS A 123 -24.69 1.71 -13.69
C LYS A 123 -25.94 0.97 -13.23
N THR A 124 -26.01 0.67 -11.94
CA THR A 124 -27.20 0.03 -11.35
C THR A 124 -28.39 0.99 -11.31
N GLN A 125 -28.16 2.28 -11.04
CA GLN A 125 -29.20 3.30 -11.10
C GLN A 125 -29.71 3.51 -12.53
N GLU A 126 -28.83 3.56 -13.52
CA GLU A 126 -29.20 3.60 -14.95
C GLU A 126 -30.10 2.42 -15.34
N LEU A 127 -29.71 1.19 -14.94
CA LEU A 127 -30.50 -0.02 -15.18
C LEU A 127 -31.88 0.04 -14.51
N ASN A 128 -31.93 0.41 -13.22
CA ASN A 128 -33.18 0.51 -12.48
C ASN A 128 -34.12 1.58 -13.05
N ASN A 129 -33.57 2.71 -13.48
CA ASN A 129 -34.32 3.76 -14.15
C ASN A 129 -34.92 3.25 -15.46
N SER A 130 -34.16 2.51 -16.27
CA SER A 130 -34.68 1.88 -17.50
C SER A 130 -35.81 0.90 -17.22
N ILE A 131 -35.64 0.01 -16.23
CA ILE A 131 -36.69 -0.93 -15.79
C ILE A 131 -37.97 -0.19 -15.38
N PHE A 132 -37.83 0.89 -14.60
CA PHE A 132 -38.97 1.67 -14.12
C PHE A 132 -39.67 2.46 -15.24
N GLN A 133 -38.91 3.05 -16.18
CA GLN A 133 -39.48 3.74 -17.34
C GLN A 133 -40.24 2.78 -18.25
N ASN A 134 -39.68 1.60 -18.51
CA ASN A 134 -40.34 0.53 -19.26
C ASN A 134 -41.66 0.12 -18.59
N TRP A 135 -41.64 -0.10 -17.27
CA TRP A 135 -42.85 -0.33 -16.48
C TRP A 135 -43.87 0.80 -16.65
N ARG A 136 -43.45 2.07 -16.52
CA ARG A 136 -44.32 3.24 -16.65
C ARG A 136 -45.02 3.30 -18.01
N ALA A 137 -44.33 2.92 -19.08
CA ALA A 137 -44.88 2.86 -20.43
C ALA A 137 -45.92 1.74 -20.60
N MET A 138 -45.66 0.55 -20.03
CA MET A 138 -46.53 -0.63 -20.21
C MET A 138 -47.63 -0.78 -19.14
N ARG A 139 -47.57 -0.03 -18.03
CA ARG A 139 -48.45 -0.23 -16.86
C ARG A 139 -49.95 -0.22 -17.17
N LYS A 140 -50.37 0.54 -18.20
CA LYS A 140 -51.78 0.65 -18.62
C LYS A 140 -52.37 -0.67 -19.16
N ARG A 141 -51.51 -1.63 -19.53
CA ARG A 141 -51.91 -2.96 -20.03
C ARG A 141 -52.34 -3.91 -18.92
N TYR A 142 -52.02 -3.60 -17.66
CA TYR A 142 -52.32 -4.43 -16.50
C TYR A 142 -53.38 -3.74 -15.64
N LYS A 143 -54.33 -4.51 -15.10
CA LYS A 143 -55.40 -4.01 -14.21
C LYS A 143 -55.55 -4.91 -12.99
N GLY A 144 -56.15 -4.37 -11.93
CA GLY A 144 -56.48 -5.12 -10.71
C GLY A 144 -55.27 -5.86 -10.13
N GLU A 145 -55.45 -7.12 -9.78
CA GLU A 145 -54.41 -7.96 -9.16
C GLU A 145 -53.15 -8.12 -10.02
N GLN A 146 -53.29 -8.24 -11.35
CA GLN A 146 -52.16 -8.36 -12.27
C GLN A 146 -51.24 -7.14 -12.24
N TYR A 147 -51.81 -5.94 -12.06
CA TYR A 147 -51.04 -4.71 -11.90
C TYR A 147 -50.16 -4.79 -10.65
N SER A 148 -50.77 -5.18 -9.52
CA SER A 148 -50.09 -5.30 -8.22
C SER A 148 -48.96 -6.33 -8.27
N ILE A 149 -49.20 -7.50 -8.86
CA ILE A 149 -48.19 -8.55 -9.05
C ILE A 149 -47.03 -8.03 -9.89
N LYS A 150 -47.31 -7.38 -11.02
CA LYS A 150 -46.25 -6.89 -11.90
C LYS A 150 -45.44 -5.77 -11.26
N LEU A 151 -46.09 -4.83 -10.57
CA LEU A 151 -45.41 -3.78 -9.82
C LEU A 151 -44.53 -4.37 -8.70
N ALA A 152 -45.03 -5.36 -7.96
CA ALA A 152 -44.27 -6.04 -6.92
C ALA A 152 -43.03 -6.73 -7.50
N SER A 153 -43.17 -7.42 -8.64
CA SER A 153 -42.06 -8.04 -9.37
C SER A 153 -40.99 -7.02 -9.79
N ILE A 154 -41.39 -5.86 -10.34
CA ILE A 154 -40.46 -4.78 -10.72
C ILE A 154 -39.73 -4.22 -9.49
N LYS A 155 -40.45 -3.96 -8.40
CA LYS A 155 -39.83 -3.50 -7.14
C LYS A 155 -38.85 -4.53 -6.58
N ALA A 156 -39.20 -5.81 -6.63
CA ALA A 156 -38.32 -6.90 -6.21
C ALA A 156 -37.05 -6.96 -7.08
N GLN A 157 -37.17 -6.80 -8.39
CA GLN A 157 -36.02 -6.77 -9.31
C GLN A 157 -35.08 -5.58 -9.02
N ILE A 158 -35.63 -4.37 -8.83
CA ILE A 158 -34.85 -3.18 -8.44
C ILE A 158 -34.12 -3.41 -7.10
N LYS A 159 -34.82 -4.01 -6.12
CA LYS A 159 -34.22 -4.34 -4.83
C LYS A 159 -33.07 -5.35 -4.97
N ALA A 160 -33.24 -6.38 -5.81
CA ALA A 160 -32.20 -7.36 -6.09
C ALA A 160 -30.98 -6.73 -6.76
N ASN A 161 -31.20 -5.87 -7.78
CA ASN A 161 -30.12 -5.13 -8.46
C ASN A 161 -29.33 -4.28 -7.46
N ASN A 162 -30.01 -3.54 -6.58
CA ASN A 162 -29.36 -2.73 -5.54
C ASN A 162 -28.55 -3.58 -4.56
N ALA A 163 -29.06 -4.76 -4.18
CA ALA A 163 -28.35 -5.68 -3.29
C ALA A 163 -27.06 -6.21 -3.94
N ILE A 164 -27.13 -6.62 -5.21
CA ILE A 164 -25.96 -7.07 -6.00
C ILE A 164 -24.92 -5.95 -6.09
N ALA A 165 -25.36 -4.73 -6.45
CA ALA A 165 -24.48 -3.56 -6.54
C ALA A 165 -23.80 -3.25 -5.20
N SER A 166 -24.55 -3.30 -4.10
CA SER A 166 -24.00 -3.11 -2.76
C SER A 166 -22.95 -4.17 -2.40
N GLN A 167 -23.21 -5.44 -2.72
CA GLN A 167 -22.23 -6.51 -2.52
C GLN A 167 -20.98 -6.30 -3.38
N GLN A 168 -21.12 -5.92 -4.64
CA GLN A 168 -19.99 -5.62 -5.53
C GLN A 168 -19.17 -4.42 -5.03
N GLN A 169 -19.82 -3.36 -4.55
CA GLN A 169 -19.13 -2.24 -3.92
C GLN A 169 -18.37 -2.65 -2.65
N LYS A 170 -18.92 -3.55 -1.83
CA LYS A 170 -18.26 -4.07 -0.62
C LYS A 170 -17.01 -4.89 -0.94
N LYS A 171 -16.94 -5.52 -2.11
CA LYS A 171 -15.73 -6.24 -2.58
C LYS A 171 -14.56 -5.29 -2.85
N ILE A 172 -14.82 -4.01 -3.13
CA ILE A 172 -13.79 -2.98 -3.27
C ILE A 172 -13.47 -2.46 -1.88
N LYS A 173 -12.44 -3.02 -1.24
CA LYS A 173 -11.94 -2.53 0.05
C LYS A 173 -11.42 -1.10 -0.11
N LEU A 174 -11.83 -0.21 0.80
CA LEU A 174 -11.38 1.19 0.88
C LEU A 174 -10.31 1.38 1.96
N VAL A 175 -9.55 0.33 2.21
CA VAL A 175 -8.49 0.30 3.20
C VAL A 175 -7.27 -0.31 2.54
N ASP A 176 -6.12 0.21 2.90
CA ASP A 176 -4.81 -0.31 2.51
C ASP A 176 -3.99 -0.51 3.78
N TYR A 177 -2.91 -1.27 3.65
CA TYR A 177 -2.11 -1.71 4.78
C TYR A 177 -0.69 -1.18 4.67
N GLY A 178 -0.21 -0.66 5.79
CA GLY A 178 1.11 -0.10 5.98
C GLY A 178 1.87 -0.83 7.08
N LEU A 179 3.08 -0.37 7.35
CA LEU A 179 3.84 -0.78 8.53
C LEU A 179 4.08 0.45 9.40
N THR A 180 4.18 0.24 10.70
CA THR A 180 4.44 1.29 11.69
C THR A 180 5.22 0.73 12.86
N GLY A 181 5.65 1.60 13.77
CA GLY A 181 6.30 1.15 15.01
C GLY A 181 7.62 0.40 14.81
N ILE A 182 8.38 0.73 13.74
CA ILE A 182 9.62 0.04 13.39
C ILE A 182 10.61 0.03 14.57
N ARG A 183 11.14 -1.16 14.86
CA ARG A 183 12.13 -1.43 15.90
C ARG A 183 13.01 -2.62 15.53
N ASP A 184 14.01 -2.91 16.37
CA ASP A 184 14.94 -4.03 16.19
C ASP A 184 15.52 -4.07 14.76
N ILE A 185 16.02 -2.92 14.30
CA ILE A 185 16.49 -2.74 12.93
C ILE A 185 17.92 -3.25 12.83
N HIS A 186 18.17 -4.08 11.82
CA HIS A 186 19.46 -4.61 11.48
C HIS A 186 19.72 -4.44 9.98
N VAL A 187 20.99 -4.24 9.62
CA VAL A 187 21.41 -4.22 8.21
C VAL A 187 21.86 -5.61 7.83
N ALA A 188 21.11 -6.27 6.96
CA ALA A 188 21.45 -7.58 6.42
C ALA A 188 22.64 -7.49 5.47
N LYS A 189 22.64 -6.47 4.60
CA LYS A 189 23.65 -6.32 3.56
C LYS A 189 23.87 -4.87 3.13
N TYR A 190 25.13 -4.46 3.17
CA TYR A 190 25.58 -3.27 2.45
C TYR A 190 26.06 -3.66 1.06
N LEU A 191 25.46 -3.08 0.03
CA LEU A 191 25.99 -3.19 -1.32
C LEU A 191 27.25 -2.33 -1.48
N LEU A 192 28.12 -2.77 -2.39
CA LEU A 192 29.31 -2.03 -2.79
C LEU A 192 28.92 -0.65 -3.32
N VAL A 193 29.65 0.36 -2.85
CA VAL A 193 29.42 1.75 -3.22
C VAL A 193 29.92 1.99 -4.64
N VAL A 194 29.11 2.63 -5.47
CA VAL A 194 29.56 3.08 -6.80
C VAL A 194 30.73 4.06 -6.61
N GLN A 195 31.89 3.72 -7.16
CA GLN A 195 33.01 4.64 -7.24
C GLN A 195 32.66 5.77 -8.23
N TYR A 196 32.26 6.92 -7.69
CA TYR A 196 32.02 8.16 -8.44
C TYR A 196 32.38 9.37 -7.59
N LYS A 197 33.31 10.21 -8.07
CA LYS A 197 33.68 11.53 -7.51
C LYS A 197 33.89 11.61 -5.98
N THR A 198 34.17 10.50 -5.29
CA THR A 198 34.28 10.32 -3.80
C THR A 198 33.01 9.91 -3.04
N PHE A 199 31.98 9.36 -3.67
CA PHE A 199 30.82 8.85 -2.94
C PHE A 199 31.24 7.73 -1.96
N HIS A 200 31.05 7.96 -0.66
CA HIS A 200 31.30 7.02 0.43
C HIS A 200 30.12 7.08 1.41
N ARG A 201 29.85 5.97 2.13
CA ARG A 201 28.83 5.96 3.17
C ARG A 201 29.23 6.91 4.29
N ILE A 202 28.27 7.69 4.77
CA ILE A 202 28.44 8.57 5.91
C ILE A 202 27.82 7.93 7.16
N HIS A 203 28.23 8.39 8.33
CA HIS A 203 27.47 8.17 9.55
C HIS A 203 26.38 9.24 9.66
N TYR A 204 25.18 8.85 10.10
CA TYR A 204 24.10 9.81 10.30
C TYR A 204 24.46 10.80 11.41
N ASN A 205 24.31 12.10 11.13
CA ASN A 205 24.48 13.12 12.14
C ASN A 205 23.18 13.30 12.93
N LEU A 206 23.05 12.57 14.04
CA LEU A 206 21.84 12.55 14.86
C LEU A 206 21.45 13.94 15.40
N ARG A 207 22.43 14.82 15.67
CA ARG A 207 22.17 16.19 16.13
C ARG A 207 21.51 17.03 15.02
N LYS A 208 21.91 16.83 13.76
CA LYS A 208 21.36 17.54 12.61
C LYS A 208 19.99 17.02 12.17
N LEU A 209 19.54 15.84 12.60
CA LEU A 209 18.18 15.34 12.30
C LEU A 209 17.06 16.22 12.86
N LYS A 210 17.34 16.99 13.92
CA LYS A 210 16.39 17.97 14.47
C LYS A 210 16.30 19.25 13.62
N ILE A 211 17.20 19.42 12.66
CA ILE A 211 17.26 20.56 11.74
C ILE A 211 16.58 20.13 10.44
N ASN A 212 15.54 20.86 10.05
CA ASN A 212 14.65 20.56 8.91
C ASN A 212 15.39 20.23 7.59
N ASP A 213 16.56 20.82 7.34
CA ASP A 213 17.29 20.64 6.08
C ASP A 213 18.09 19.33 5.98
N TYR A 214 18.42 18.67 7.09
CA TYR A 214 19.28 17.48 7.03
C TYR A 214 18.57 16.28 6.41
N SER A 215 17.31 16.03 6.78
CA SER A 215 16.48 14.99 6.14
C SER A 215 16.32 15.24 4.64
N LYS A 216 16.12 16.50 4.24
CA LYS A 216 16.02 16.90 2.83
C LYS A 216 17.33 16.66 2.07
N TRP A 217 18.47 16.97 2.70
CA TRP A 217 19.79 16.69 2.15
C TRP A 217 20.04 15.18 1.99
N LEU A 218 19.70 14.36 3.00
CA LEU A 218 19.77 12.89 2.92
C LEU A 218 18.89 12.33 1.80
N SER A 219 17.66 12.83 1.65
CA SER A 219 16.78 12.42 0.55
C SER A 219 17.41 12.67 -0.82
N ARG A 220 17.92 13.90 -1.05
CA ARG A 220 18.59 14.26 -2.32
C ARG A 220 19.80 13.37 -2.59
N ARG A 221 20.59 13.08 -1.55
CA ARG A 221 21.80 12.27 -1.65
C ARG A 221 21.49 10.82 -2.02
N THR A 222 20.49 10.19 -1.40
CA THR A 222 20.08 8.81 -1.73
C THR A 222 19.47 8.70 -3.13
N ILE A 223 18.67 9.69 -3.56
CA ILE A 223 18.15 9.77 -4.93
C ILE A 223 19.27 9.93 -5.95
N GLN A 224 20.24 10.82 -5.69
CA GLN A 224 21.40 11.00 -6.55
C GLN A 224 22.19 9.69 -6.72
N TYR A 225 22.41 8.96 -5.61
CA TYR A 225 23.08 7.67 -5.65
C TYR A 225 22.29 6.63 -6.48
N LYS A 226 20.97 6.57 -6.30
CA LYS A 226 20.08 5.69 -7.08
C LYS A 226 20.23 5.96 -8.58
N ALA A 227 20.15 7.23 -9.00
CA ALA A 227 20.30 7.62 -10.40
C ALA A 227 21.68 7.23 -10.97
N LEU A 228 22.76 7.48 -10.21
CA LEU A 228 24.11 7.08 -10.62
C LEU A 228 24.25 5.57 -10.81
N LYS A 229 23.66 4.78 -9.92
CA LYS A 229 23.71 3.31 -9.97
C LYS A 229 22.87 2.74 -11.11
N GLN A 230 21.74 3.37 -11.44
CA GLN A 230 20.91 2.99 -12.57
C GLN A 230 21.55 3.32 -13.92
N ASN A 231 22.23 4.46 -14.03
CA ASN A 231 22.92 4.86 -15.27
C ASN A 231 24.19 4.04 -15.59
N LYS A 232 24.70 3.26 -14.63
CA LYS A 232 25.85 2.34 -14.84
C LYS A 232 25.43 0.92 -15.23
N LYS A 233 24.13 0.59 -15.19
CA LYS A 233 23.59 -0.69 -15.64
C LYS A 233 23.11 -0.59 -17.07
#